data_AF-A0A6G7STD4-F1
#
_entry.id   AF-A0A6G7STD4-F1
#
_cell.length_a   1.000
_cell.length_b   1.000
_cell.length_c   1.000
_cell.angle_alpha   90.00
_cell.angle_beta   90.00
_cell.angle_gamma   90.00
#
_symmetry.space_group_name_H-M   'P 1'
#
loop_
_entity.id
_entity.type
_entity.pdbx_description
1 polymer ?
#
loop_
_entity_poly.entity_id
_entity_poly.type
_entity_poly.pdbx_seq_one_letter_code
_entity_poly.pdbx_strand_id
1 'polypeptide(L)'
;MGEVEHPANTGGRAPRLKQLWAAVALATVALLLAVWATVNDQWPWSVALPDRACWSSLDRSLLTKAAPSGGAPWEVTETKDRWGDPDCTVQRGDWRLDATVMKTPLKAHLWWGLGTVPLRHGLPGMIKPNRNRVDGWLRLPQCHNKLAHINVPSAGADRHAASDFAARSLLAVGNAQIARCGGKPFPVPGRFTWPAPEPVHLSRGETPCGVADARTVRKWADGKVYRFGGFSDDPVSRCSALEEGDDALDLGLFSALVLRDRATLDAFSPTGVRARVQVSSARPLKLTDKDLRFDRDAATALECAHGRESRYVHVFATGSDPQYAAIKRAVLTKVADTMDCR
;
A
#
# COMPACT_ATOMS: atom_id res chain seq x y z
N MET A 1 79.62 -55.17 20.81
CA MET A 1 78.68 -55.11 19.67
C MET A 1 77.34 -55.59 20.21
N GLY A 2 76.35 -54.79 20.56
CA GLY A 2 76.09 -53.36 20.39
C GLY A 2 74.57 -53.23 20.53
N GLU A 3 74.09 -53.16 21.78
CA GLU A 3 72.70 -52.83 22.10
C GLU A 3 72.37 -51.46 21.51
N VAL A 4 71.28 -51.36 20.77
CA VAL A 4 70.71 -50.08 20.35
C VAL A 4 69.43 -49.87 21.13
N GLU A 5 69.54 -48.98 22.11
CA GLU A 5 68.46 -48.40 22.89
C GLU A 5 67.37 -47.79 22.00
N HIS A 6 66.11 -48.01 22.37
CA HIS A 6 65.02 -47.12 21.99
C HIS A 6 64.91 -45.99 23.03
N PRO A 7 64.98 -44.71 22.64
CA PRO A 7 64.47 -43.65 23.50
C PRO A 7 62.97 -43.42 23.22
N ALA A 8 62.22 -43.40 24.32
CA ALA A 8 60.89 -42.86 24.38
C ALA A 8 60.89 -41.31 24.33
N ASN A 9 59.73 -40.77 23.99
CA ASN A 9 59.25 -39.38 24.15
C ASN A 9 59.72 -38.32 23.14
N THR A 10 58.76 -37.76 22.39
CA THR A 10 58.01 -36.57 22.88
C THR A 10 56.80 -36.29 21.99
N GLY A 11 55.61 -36.36 22.59
CA GLY A 11 54.41 -35.71 22.07
C GLY A 11 54.48 -34.19 22.19
N GLY A 12 53.56 -33.50 21.51
CA GLY A 12 53.24 -32.11 21.81
C GLY A 12 53.42 -31.08 20.70
N ARG A 13 53.03 -31.36 19.44
CA ARG A 13 52.96 -30.30 18.40
C ARG A 13 51.65 -30.21 17.61
N ALA A 14 50.76 -31.20 17.68
CA ALA A 14 49.51 -31.21 16.94
C ALA A 14 48.37 -30.28 17.49
N PRO A 15 48.19 -30.07 18.81
CA PRO A 15 47.03 -29.29 19.28
C PRO A 15 47.19 -27.78 19.09
N ARG A 16 48.43 -27.28 19.15
CA ARG A 16 48.72 -25.84 19.00
C ARG A 16 48.46 -25.32 17.59
N LEU A 17 48.73 -26.12 16.55
CA LEU A 17 48.49 -25.71 15.17
C LEU A 17 46.99 -25.59 14.88
N LYS A 18 46.18 -26.55 15.34
CA LYS A 18 44.71 -26.53 15.19
C LYS A 18 44.07 -25.37 15.97
N GLN A 19 44.57 -25.08 17.17
CA GLN A 19 44.13 -23.93 17.95
C GLN A 19 44.48 -22.59 17.28
N LEU A 20 45.65 -22.50 16.65
CA LEU A 20 46.05 -21.33 15.86
C LEU A 20 45.13 -21.12 14.64
N TRP A 21 44.82 -22.18 13.90
CA TRP A 21 43.89 -22.08 12.75
C TRP A 21 42.46 -21.76 13.17
N ALA A 22 41.99 -22.28 14.30
CA ALA A 22 40.68 -21.92 14.85
C ALA A 22 40.63 -20.47 15.31
N ALA A 23 41.69 -19.96 15.94
CA ALA A 23 41.81 -18.56 16.35
C ALA A 23 41.86 -17.62 15.14
N VAL A 24 42.60 -17.99 14.09
CA VAL A 24 42.64 -17.23 12.83
C VAL A 24 41.28 -17.24 12.16
N ALA A 25 40.61 -18.39 12.04
CA ALA A 25 39.27 -18.46 11.45
C ALA A 25 38.24 -17.62 12.23
N LEU A 26 38.26 -17.67 13.56
CA LEU A 26 37.37 -16.85 14.40
C LEU A 26 37.71 -15.36 14.30
N ALA A 27 38.98 -14.99 14.23
CA ALA A 27 39.40 -13.61 14.02
C ALA A 27 38.96 -13.09 12.64
N THR A 28 39.07 -13.91 11.59
CA THR A 28 38.61 -13.55 10.24
C THR A 28 37.08 -13.44 10.18
N VAL A 29 36.35 -14.33 10.84
CA VAL A 29 34.89 -14.24 10.93
C VAL A 29 34.45 -13.02 11.73
N ALA A 30 35.12 -12.73 12.85
CA ALA A 30 34.86 -11.53 13.64
C ALA A 30 35.20 -10.25 12.88
N LEU A 31 36.29 -10.25 12.10
CA LEU A 31 36.66 -9.14 11.22
C LEU A 31 35.66 -8.97 10.08
N LEU A 32 35.21 -10.06 9.45
CA LEU A 32 34.18 -10.03 8.42
C LEU A 32 32.82 -9.59 8.97
N LEU A 33 32.45 -9.98 10.19
CA LEU A 33 31.23 -9.53 10.86
C LEU A 33 31.33 -8.07 11.30
N ALA A 34 32.50 -7.62 11.76
CA ALA A 34 32.75 -6.23 12.11
C ALA A 34 32.77 -5.35 10.85
N VAL A 35 33.39 -5.80 9.76
CA VAL A 35 33.36 -5.14 8.46
C VAL A 35 31.94 -5.14 7.90
N TRP A 36 31.19 -6.23 7.99
CA TRP A 36 29.80 -6.27 7.54
C TRP A 36 28.90 -5.36 8.38
N ALA A 37 29.05 -5.34 9.71
CA ALA A 37 28.30 -4.44 10.58
C ALA A 37 28.67 -2.97 10.33
N THR A 38 29.96 -2.64 10.15
CA THR A 38 30.41 -1.26 9.89
C THR A 38 30.10 -0.77 8.48
N VAL A 39 30.19 -1.63 7.46
CA VAL A 39 29.80 -1.30 6.07
C VAL A 39 28.28 -1.18 5.95
N ASN A 40 27.51 -1.93 6.74
CA ASN A 40 26.06 -1.91 6.68
C ASN A 40 25.42 -0.81 7.55
N ASP A 41 26.05 -0.40 8.66
CA ASP A 41 25.51 0.62 9.58
C ASP A 41 25.98 2.07 9.28
N GLN A 42 26.99 2.31 8.42
CA GLN A 42 27.59 3.65 8.23
C GLN A 42 27.85 4.12 6.79
N TRP A 43 27.17 3.61 5.75
CA TRP A 43 27.35 4.18 4.39
C TRP A 43 26.27 5.20 4.00
N PRO A 44 26.51 6.52 4.19
CA PRO A 44 25.86 7.51 3.37
C PRO A 44 26.50 7.44 1.98
N TRP A 45 25.75 6.91 1.00
CA TRP A 45 26.18 6.78 -0.41
C TRP A 45 26.36 8.15 -1.10
N SER A 46 27.27 8.99 -0.63
CA SER A 46 27.33 10.43 -0.95
C SER A 46 27.89 10.80 -2.33
N VAL A 47 28.04 9.86 -3.29
CA VAL A 47 28.55 10.21 -4.64
C VAL A 47 27.85 9.46 -5.78
N ALA A 48 27.48 8.18 -5.61
CA ALA A 48 26.80 7.40 -6.64
C ALA A 48 25.61 6.63 -6.06
N LEU A 49 24.43 6.76 -6.68
CA LEU A 49 23.26 5.96 -6.34
C LEU A 49 23.59 4.47 -6.52
N PRO A 50 23.36 3.56 -5.56
CA PRO A 50 23.60 2.13 -5.74
C PRO A 50 22.76 1.54 -6.88
N ASP A 51 23.14 0.37 -7.39
CA ASP A 51 22.36 -0.32 -8.44
C ASP A 51 20.93 -0.60 -7.97
N ARG A 52 20.78 -0.88 -6.67
CA ARG A 52 19.49 -1.01 -5.98
C ARG A 52 19.52 -0.30 -4.64
N ALA A 53 18.53 0.56 -4.40
CA ALA A 53 18.32 1.24 -3.12
C ALA A 53 17.12 0.64 -2.37
N CYS A 54 16.92 1.06 -1.11
CA CYS A 54 15.83 0.64 -0.24
C CYS A 54 15.69 -0.88 -0.15
N TRP A 55 16.53 -1.51 0.67
CA TRP A 55 16.50 -2.95 0.92
C TRP A 55 16.72 -3.78 -0.34
N SER A 56 17.53 -3.26 -1.25
CA SER A 56 17.81 -3.83 -2.58
C SER A 56 16.56 -4.01 -3.44
N SER A 57 15.57 -3.11 -3.31
CA SER A 57 14.28 -3.22 -4.00
C SER A 57 14.08 -2.24 -5.15
N LEU A 58 14.63 -1.03 -5.06
CA LEU A 58 14.44 0.03 -6.06
C LEU A 58 15.63 0.09 -7.01
N ASP A 59 15.42 -0.29 -8.27
CA ASP A 59 16.47 -0.23 -9.29
C ASP A 59 16.91 1.21 -9.59
N ARG A 60 18.21 1.41 -9.79
CA ARG A 60 18.81 2.70 -10.16
C ARG A 60 18.12 3.34 -11.36
N SER A 61 17.76 2.55 -12.37
CA SER A 61 17.10 3.04 -13.59
C SER A 61 15.73 3.66 -13.31
N LEU A 62 14.97 3.10 -12.35
CA LEU A 62 13.67 3.62 -11.95
C LEU A 62 13.84 4.98 -11.24
N LEU A 63 14.79 5.07 -10.32
CA LEU A 63 15.10 6.28 -9.54
C LEU A 63 15.66 7.41 -10.42
N THR A 64 16.61 7.10 -11.29
CA THR A 64 17.24 8.08 -12.19
C THR A 64 16.28 8.64 -13.24
N LYS A 65 15.28 7.86 -13.67
CA LYS A 65 14.24 8.33 -14.58
C LYS A 65 13.27 9.30 -13.91
N ALA A 66 13.03 9.14 -12.60
CA ALA A 66 12.07 9.95 -11.85
C ALA A 66 12.67 11.20 -11.20
N ALA A 67 13.95 11.15 -10.82
CA ALA A 67 14.65 12.28 -10.21
C ALA A 67 15.08 13.32 -11.26
N PRO A 68 15.11 14.62 -10.89
CA PRO A 68 15.63 15.66 -11.76
C PRO A 68 17.09 15.39 -12.14
N SER A 69 17.45 15.75 -13.38
CA SER A 69 18.85 15.80 -13.82
C SER A 69 19.57 16.92 -13.06
N GLY A 70 20.78 16.66 -12.55
CA GLY A 70 21.57 17.69 -11.86
C GLY A 70 22.85 17.16 -11.23
N GLY A 71 23.68 18.07 -10.71
CA GLY A 71 24.95 17.73 -10.05
C GLY A 71 24.83 17.35 -8.59
N ALA A 72 23.64 17.44 -7.97
CA ALA A 72 23.45 17.08 -6.58
C ALA A 72 23.74 15.59 -6.35
N PRO A 73 24.48 15.24 -5.27
CA PRO A 73 24.76 13.86 -4.94
C PRO A 73 23.47 13.12 -4.57
N TRP A 74 23.53 11.80 -4.66
CA TRP A 74 22.49 10.92 -4.14
C TRP A 74 22.73 10.65 -2.67
N GLU A 75 21.66 10.52 -1.91
CA GLU A 75 21.70 10.07 -0.53
C GLU A 75 20.66 8.96 -0.36
N VAL A 76 21.08 7.82 0.19
CA VAL A 76 20.19 6.71 0.54
C VAL A 76 20.37 6.44 2.02
N THR A 77 19.27 6.41 2.76
CA THR A 77 19.26 6.20 4.21
C THR A 77 18.23 5.13 4.53
N GLU A 78 18.65 4.04 5.18
CA GLU A 78 17.77 2.97 5.63
C GLU A 78 17.80 2.90 7.16
N THR A 79 16.66 3.14 7.81
CA THR A 79 16.55 3.23 9.26
C THR A 79 15.22 2.62 9.73
N LYS A 80 14.77 3.03 10.92
CA LYS A 80 13.42 2.79 11.39
C LYS A 80 12.77 4.14 11.69
N ASP A 81 11.50 4.26 11.38
CA ASP A 81 10.72 5.43 11.75
C ASP A 81 10.47 5.50 13.27
N ARG A 82 9.77 6.54 13.71
CA ARG A 82 9.41 6.74 15.14
C ARG A 82 8.55 5.62 15.74
N TRP A 83 7.99 4.74 14.92
CA TRP A 83 7.17 3.60 15.35
C TRP A 83 7.94 2.27 15.27
N GLY A 84 9.20 2.30 14.82
CA GLY A 84 10.06 1.14 14.69
C GLY A 84 9.86 0.36 13.38
N ASP A 85 9.09 0.92 12.44
CA ASP A 85 8.89 0.31 11.12
C ASP A 85 10.09 0.63 10.22
N PRO A 86 10.61 -0.34 9.43
CA PRO A 86 11.66 -0.10 8.46
C PRO A 86 11.30 1.06 7.53
N ASP A 87 12.19 2.05 7.46
CA ASP A 87 12.04 3.25 6.64
C ASP A 87 13.28 3.46 5.76
N CYS A 88 13.05 3.85 4.51
CA CYS A 88 14.09 4.17 3.55
C CYS A 88 13.81 5.51 2.91
N THR A 89 14.80 6.40 2.91
CA THR A 89 14.79 7.67 2.19
C THR A 89 15.79 7.60 1.03
N VAL A 90 15.38 8.01 -0.17
CA VAL A 90 16.27 8.29 -1.30
C VAL A 90 16.13 9.75 -1.68
N GLN A 91 17.22 10.49 -1.64
CA GLN A 91 17.23 11.94 -1.86
C GLN A 91 18.27 12.35 -2.92
N ARG A 92 17.96 13.41 -3.66
CA ARG A 92 18.86 14.12 -4.57
C ARG A 92 18.47 15.60 -4.62
N GLY A 93 19.21 16.46 -3.93
CA GLY A 93 18.81 17.84 -3.71
C GLY A 93 17.46 17.91 -2.99
N ASP A 94 16.49 18.63 -3.56
CA ASP A 94 15.13 18.76 -3.02
C ASP A 94 14.19 17.60 -3.41
N TRP A 95 14.62 16.73 -4.34
CA TRP A 95 13.86 15.54 -4.70
C TRP A 95 14.06 14.47 -3.62
N ARG A 96 12.96 13.99 -3.04
CA ARG A 96 12.99 13.01 -1.96
C ARG A 96 11.86 11.99 -2.10
N LEU A 97 12.23 10.72 -2.16
CA LEU A 97 11.35 9.56 -2.04
C LEU A 97 11.48 8.98 -0.63
N ASP A 98 10.36 8.65 -0.02
CA ASP A 98 10.27 7.93 1.25
C ASP A 98 9.54 6.59 1.02
N ALA A 99 10.07 5.50 1.56
CA ALA A 99 9.52 4.16 1.46
C ALA A 99 9.52 3.48 2.82
N THR A 100 8.36 3.01 3.27
CA THR A 100 8.21 2.42 4.62
C THR A 100 7.54 1.05 4.53
N VAL A 101 8.05 0.05 5.26
CA VAL A 101 7.42 -1.27 5.40
C VAL A 101 6.82 -1.38 6.80
N MET A 102 5.52 -1.15 6.90
CA MET A 102 4.86 -1.03 8.20
C MET A 102 4.17 -2.32 8.66
N LYS A 103 3.95 -2.42 9.98
CA LYS A 103 3.13 -3.47 10.61
C LYS A 103 1.69 -2.99 10.89
N THR A 104 0.70 -3.77 10.48
CA THR A 104 -0.74 -3.63 10.77
C THR A 104 -1.08 -4.17 12.17
N PRO A 105 -2.01 -3.55 12.94
CA PRO A 105 -2.85 -2.41 12.59
C PRO A 105 -2.19 -1.07 12.96
N LEU A 106 -2.17 -0.16 12.00
CA LEU A 106 -1.35 1.04 12.04
C LEU A 106 -1.91 2.07 13.04
N LYS A 107 -1.02 2.76 13.76
CA LYS A 107 -1.33 3.89 14.66
C LYS A 107 -1.76 5.19 13.94
N ALA A 108 -1.99 5.14 12.62
CA ALA A 108 -2.42 6.27 11.82
C ALA A 108 -3.89 6.11 11.40
N HIS A 109 -4.73 7.00 11.92
CA HIS A 109 -6.19 6.93 11.88
C HIS A 109 -6.82 7.27 10.50
N LEU A 110 -6.02 7.51 9.45
CA LEU A 110 -6.51 8.16 8.22
C LEU A 110 -5.93 7.57 6.91
N TRP A 111 -5.60 6.28 6.85
CA TRP A 111 -5.07 5.66 5.62
C TRP A 111 -6.06 5.66 4.44
N TRP A 112 -7.36 5.73 4.71
CA TRP A 112 -8.37 5.99 3.66
C TRP A 112 -8.17 7.35 2.96
N GLY A 113 -7.50 8.29 3.63
CA GLY A 113 -7.07 9.58 3.09
C GLY A 113 -5.74 9.53 2.35
N LEU A 114 -5.04 8.38 2.32
CA LEU A 114 -3.74 8.18 1.67
C LEU A 114 -3.82 7.44 0.32
N GLY A 115 -5.02 7.05 -0.13
CA GLY A 115 -5.22 6.43 -1.44
C GLY A 115 -6.55 6.80 -2.08
N THR A 116 -6.53 7.36 -3.29
CA THR A 116 -7.72 7.76 -4.05
C THR A 116 -7.92 6.92 -5.31
N VAL A 117 -6.83 6.40 -5.89
CA VAL A 117 -6.85 5.58 -7.11
C VAL A 117 -6.37 4.16 -6.79
N PRO A 118 -7.23 3.14 -6.97
CA PRO A 118 -6.78 1.75 -6.91
C PRO A 118 -5.71 1.44 -7.96
N LEU A 119 -4.69 0.67 -7.56
CA LEU A 119 -3.62 0.21 -8.47
C LEU A 119 -4.14 -0.71 -9.58
N ARG A 120 -5.29 -1.36 -9.36
CA ARG A 120 -5.88 -2.42 -10.22
C ARG A 120 -4.96 -3.62 -10.39
N HIS A 121 -5.26 -4.48 -11.36
CA HIS A 121 -4.45 -5.66 -11.72
C HIS A 121 -4.33 -6.67 -10.58
N GLY A 122 -5.37 -6.78 -9.73
CA GLY A 122 -5.34 -7.69 -8.59
C GLY A 122 -4.43 -7.23 -7.44
N LEU A 123 -3.95 -5.98 -7.46
CA LEU A 123 -3.11 -5.43 -6.39
C LEU A 123 -3.97 -4.81 -5.28
N PRO A 124 -3.80 -5.23 -4.01
CA PRO A 124 -4.51 -4.64 -2.89
C PRO A 124 -3.83 -3.34 -2.43
N GLY A 125 -3.87 -2.33 -3.29
CA GLY A 125 -3.17 -1.07 -3.06
C GLY A 125 -3.83 0.11 -3.76
N MET A 126 -3.48 1.31 -3.31
CA MET A 126 -3.94 2.57 -3.88
C MET A 126 -2.83 3.62 -3.88
N ILE A 127 -2.98 4.64 -4.70
CA ILE A 127 -2.19 5.86 -4.65
C ILE A 127 -3.09 7.08 -4.50
N LYS A 128 -2.57 8.17 -3.94
CA LYS A 128 -3.20 9.48 -3.90
C LYS A 128 -2.19 10.54 -4.36
N PRO A 129 -2.37 11.14 -5.54
CA PRO A 129 -1.69 12.38 -5.87
C PRO A 129 -2.08 13.44 -4.83
N ASN A 130 -1.14 14.13 -4.20
CA ASN A 130 -1.39 15.14 -3.18
C ASN A 130 -0.51 16.37 -3.44
N ARG A 131 -1.10 17.42 -4.03
CA ARG A 131 -0.40 18.65 -4.44
C ARG A 131 0.87 18.34 -5.24
N ASN A 132 2.04 18.43 -4.60
CA ASN A 132 3.37 18.22 -5.17
C ASN A 132 3.97 16.85 -4.83
N ARG A 133 3.18 15.90 -4.32
CA ARG A 133 3.60 14.53 -3.98
C ARG A 133 2.58 13.50 -4.48
N VAL A 134 2.97 12.23 -4.47
CA VAL A 134 2.07 11.09 -4.62
C VAL A 134 2.33 10.14 -3.45
N ASP A 135 1.33 9.99 -2.60
CA ASP A 135 1.29 8.99 -1.54
C ASP A 135 0.77 7.68 -2.12
N GLY A 136 1.15 6.56 -1.53
CA GLY A 136 0.55 5.29 -1.91
C GLY A 136 0.86 4.16 -0.97
N TRP A 137 0.03 3.15 -1.02
CA TRP A 137 0.13 1.98 -0.16
C TRP A 137 -0.20 0.71 -0.91
N LEU A 138 0.44 -0.39 -0.48
CA LEU A 138 0.21 -1.73 -1.00
C LEU A 138 0.20 -2.73 0.16
N ARG A 139 -0.93 -3.39 0.35
CA ARG A 139 -1.06 -4.49 1.31
C ARG A 139 -0.22 -5.68 0.84
N LEU A 140 0.44 -6.36 1.78
CA LEU A 140 1.28 -7.53 1.51
C LEU A 140 0.72 -8.79 2.21
N PRO A 141 -0.35 -9.44 1.68
CA PRO A 141 -0.97 -10.61 2.30
C PRO A 141 0.02 -11.75 2.58
N GLN A 142 1.01 -11.94 1.71
CA GLN A 142 2.06 -12.96 1.85
C GLN A 142 3.01 -12.68 3.02
N CYS A 143 2.97 -11.47 3.58
CA CYS A 143 3.74 -11.06 4.75
C CYS A 143 2.82 -10.84 5.97
N HIS A 144 1.71 -11.58 6.04
CA HIS A 144 0.67 -11.39 7.05
C HIS A 144 0.11 -9.96 7.01
N ASN A 145 0.35 -9.25 8.10
CA ASN A 145 -0.19 -7.97 8.44
C ASN A 145 0.82 -6.85 8.09
N LYS A 146 1.45 -6.89 6.91
CA LYS A 146 2.36 -5.81 6.49
C LYS A 146 1.79 -4.96 5.36
N LEU A 147 2.30 -3.74 5.26
CA LEU A 147 1.96 -2.78 4.22
C LEU A 147 3.24 -2.09 3.74
N ALA A 148 3.41 -1.96 2.43
CA ALA A 148 4.43 -1.10 1.83
C ALA A 148 3.82 0.27 1.54
N HIS A 149 4.43 1.34 2.04
CA HIS A 149 4.06 2.71 1.77
C HIS A 149 5.14 3.40 0.94
N ILE A 150 4.72 4.27 0.02
CA ILE A 150 5.59 5.16 -0.72
C ILE A 150 5.07 6.59 -0.59
N ASN A 151 5.98 7.54 -0.52
CA ASN A 151 5.70 8.93 -0.77
C ASN A 151 6.77 9.44 -1.74
N VAL A 152 6.34 9.91 -2.91
CA VAL A 152 7.23 10.38 -3.98
C VAL A 152 6.90 11.81 -4.35
N PRO A 153 7.86 12.61 -4.85
CA PRO A 153 7.57 13.95 -5.31
C PRO A 153 6.89 13.89 -6.69
N SER A 154 5.96 14.82 -6.91
CA SER A 154 5.26 15.09 -8.16
C SER A 154 5.77 16.43 -8.70
N ALA A 155 7.06 16.49 -9.07
CA ALA A 155 7.67 17.71 -9.57
C ALA A 155 7.33 17.87 -11.07
N GLY A 156 6.60 18.94 -11.42
CA GLY A 156 6.52 19.46 -12.79
C GLY A 156 5.62 18.69 -13.77
N ALA A 157 4.38 19.16 -13.90
CA ALA A 157 3.39 18.90 -14.96
C ALA A 157 2.85 17.47 -15.18
N ASP A 158 3.64 16.39 -15.01
CA ASP A 158 3.14 15.03 -15.30
C ASP A 158 2.80 14.22 -14.03
N ARG A 159 1.59 14.43 -13.52
CA ARG A 159 1.03 13.63 -12.41
C ARG A 159 0.98 12.14 -12.74
N HIS A 160 0.78 11.75 -13.99
CA HIS A 160 0.70 10.34 -14.38
C HIS A 160 2.07 9.68 -14.31
N ALA A 161 3.15 10.38 -14.68
CA ALA A 161 4.50 9.88 -14.51
C ALA A 161 4.86 9.67 -13.03
N ALA A 162 4.51 10.63 -12.16
CA ALA A 162 4.71 10.49 -10.71
C ALA A 162 3.88 9.33 -10.12
N SER A 163 2.63 9.16 -10.58
CA SER A 163 1.79 8.03 -10.21
C SER A 163 2.33 6.68 -10.68
N ASP A 164 2.84 6.59 -11.91
CA ASP A 164 3.48 5.38 -12.44
C ASP A 164 4.74 5.03 -11.64
N PHE A 165 5.56 6.04 -11.32
CA PHE A 165 6.74 5.86 -10.47
C PHE A 165 6.36 5.41 -9.06
N ALA A 166 5.35 6.02 -8.42
CA ALA A 166 4.85 5.60 -7.11
C ALA A 166 4.39 4.14 -7.12
N ALA A 167 3.56 3.76 -8.10
CA ALA A 167 3.02 2.40 -8.23
C ALA A 167 4.10 1.34 -8.47
N ARG A 168 5.07 1.64 -9.35
CA ARG A 168 6.23 0.77 -9.59
C ARG A 168 7.08 0.63 -8.33
N SER A 169 7.32 1.72 -7.62
CA SER A 169 8.13 1.72 -6.39
C SER A 169 7.44 0.92 -5.27
N LEU A 170 6.13 1.10 -5.09
CA LEU A 170 5.31 0.27 -4.18
C LEU A 170 5.44 -1.21 -4.49
N LEU A 171 5.34 -1.57 -5.78
CA LEU A 171 5.42 -2.96 -6.18
C LEU A 171 6.82 -3.53 -6.00
N ALA A 172 7.88 -2.76 -6.24
CA ALA A 172 9.26 -3.20 -6.04
C ALA A 172 9.55 -3.42 -4.55
N VAL A 173 9.25 -2.44 -3.70
CA VAL A 173 9.41 -2.52 -2.23
C VAL A 173 8.55 -3.66 -1.68
N GLY A 174 7.29 -3.74 -2.10
CA GLY A 174 6.35 -4.77 -1.71
C GLY A 174 6.82 -6.18 -2.10
N ASN A 175 7.26 -6.38 -3.35
CA ASN A 175 7.73 -7.68 -3.81
C ASN A 175 9.06 -8.09 -3.15
N ALA A 176 9.98 -7.15 -2.89
CA ALA A 176 11.18 -7.43 -2.12
C ALA A 176 10.83 -7.88 -0.70
N GLN A 177 9.86 -7.23 -0.06
CA GLN A 177 9.38 -7.62 1.25
C GLN A 177 8.67 -8.98 1.22
N ILE A 178 7.85 -9.25 0.21
CA ILE A 178 7.18 -10.55 0.01
C ILE A 178 8.21 -11.68 -0.15
N ALA A 179 9.27 -11.45 -0.94
CA ALA A 179 10.35 -12.42 -1.10
C ALA A 179 11.04 -12.72 0.24
N ARG A 180 11.28 -11.71 1.08
CA ARG A 180 11.81 -11.90 2.45
C ARG A 180 10.87 -12.69 3.37
N CYS A 181 9.56 -12.66 3.11
CA CYS A 181 8.59 -13.47 3.83
C CYS A 181 8.43 -14.89 3.25
N GLY A 182 9.15 -15.24 2.18
CA GLY A 182 9.02 -16.53 1.48
C GLY A 182 7.76 -16.63 0.60
N GLY A 183 7.11 -15.51 0.30
CA GLY A 183 5.89 -15.47 -0.51
C GLY A 183 6.14 -15.33 -2.00
N LYS A 184 5.12 -15.64 -2.81
CA LYS A 184 5.14 -15.38 -4.26
C LYS A 184 4.90 -13.88 -4.52
N PRO A 185 5.79 -13.20 -5.27
CA PRO A 185 5.62 -11.78 -5.60
C PRO A 185 4.35 -11.57 -6.43
N PHE A 186 3.80 -10.36 -6.35
CA PHE A 186 2.75 -9.93 -7.25
C PHE A 186 3.27 -9.85 -8.69
N PRO A 187 2.42 -10.13 -9.69
CA PRO A 187 2.77 -9.90 -11.09
C PRO A 187 3.02 -8.40 -11.32
N VAL A 188 3.99 -8.08 -12.17
CA VAL A 188 4.31 -6.70 -12.56
C VAL A 188 3.47 -6.30 -13.76
N PRO A 189 2.52 -5.36 -13.64
CA PRO A 189 1.77 -4.87 -14.80
C PRO A 189 2.71 -4.17 -15.78
N GLY A 190 2.48 -4.35 -17.09
CA GLY A 190 3.24 -3.62 -18.11
C GLY A 190 3.02 -2.10 -18.05
N ARG A 191 1.81 -1.68 -17.67
CA ARG A 191 1.42 -0.29 -17.47
C ARG A 191 0.37 -0.17 -16.37
N PHE A 192 0.41 0.94 -15.64
CA PHE A 192 -0.70 1.36 -14.80
C PHE A 192 -1.61 2.33 -15.56
N THR A 193 -2.87 2.45 -15.11
CA THR A 193 -3.84 3.39 -15.68
C THR A 193 -4.28 4.36 -14.59
N TRP A 194 -4.16 5.65 -14.89
CA TRP A 194 -4.51 6.73 -13.99
C TRP A 194 -5.73 7.45 -14.56
N PRO A 195 -6.96 7.06 -14.18
CA PRO A 195 -8.16 7.70 -14.71
C PRO A 195 -8.21 9.15 -14.24
N ALA A 196 -8.69 10.03 -15.11
CA ALA A 196 -9.07 11.39 -14.75
C ALA A 196 -10.54 11.41 -14.30
N PRO A 197 -10.98 12.45 -13.57
CA PRO A 197 -12.41 12.69 -13.36
C PRO A 197 -13.14 12.83 -14.70
N GLU A 198 -14.20 12.07 -14.88
CA GLU A 198 -15.01 12.08 -16.11
C GLU A 198 -16.34 12.79 -15.85
N PRO A 199 -16.77 13.72 -16.72
CA PRO A 199 -18.10 14.31 -16.59
C PRO A 199 -19.16 13.23 -16.82
N VAL A 200 -20.15 13.15 -15.95
CA VAL A 200 -21.26 12.20 -16.11
C VAL A 200 -22.50 12.97 -16.53
N HIS A 201 -23.02 12.65 -17.72
CA HIS A 201 -24.34 13.12 -18.13
C HIS A 201 -25.36 12.21 -17.46
N LEU A 202 -26.05 12.74 -16.45
CA LEU A 202 -27.03 11.98 -15.68
C LEU A 202 -28.41 12.18 -16.31
N SER A 203 -28.97 11.11 -16.88
CA SER A 203 -30.39 11.11 -17.23
C SER A 203 -31.23 11.17 -15.95
N ARG A 204 -32.52 11.53 -16.06
CA ARG A 204 -33.41 11.63 -14.90
C ARG A 204 -33.51 10.27 -14.18
N GLY A 205 -32.91 10.17 -12.99
CA GLY A 205 -32.86 8.94 -12.18
C GLY A 205 -31.53 8.18 -12.22
N GLU A 206 -30.58 8.59 -13.07
CA GLU A 206 -29.21 8.08 -13.09
C GLU A 206 -28.30 8.84 -12.13
N THR A 207 -27.21 8.21 -11.72
CA THR A 207 -26.30 8.75 -10.70
C THR A 207 -24.84 8.39 -10.96
N PRO A 208 -23.89 9.20 -10.46
CA PRO A 208 -22.49 8.84 -10.47
C PRO A 208 -22.29 7.51 -9.72
N CYS A 209 -21.39 6.67 -10.23
CA CYS A 209 -21.15 5.31 -9.72
C CYS A 209 -22.35 4.34 -9.81
N GLY A 210 -23.48 4.72 -10.43
CA GLY A 210 -24.68 3.89 -10.51
C GLY A 210 -25.39 3.69 -9.17
N VAL A 211 -25.21 4.63 -8.23
CA VAL A 211 -25.78 4.67 -6.88
C VAL A 211 -27.11 5.46 -6.90
N ALA A 212 -28.24 4.82 -7.23
CA ALA A 212 -29.48 5.54 -7.53
C ALA A 212 -30.16 6.16 -6.29
N ASP A 213 -30.14 7.49 -6.14
CA ASP A 213 -31.07 8.22 -5.27
C ASP A 213 -31.54 9.55 -5.89
N ALA A 214 -32.76 9.53 -6.43
CA ALA A 214 -33.37 10.66 -7.13
C ALA A 214 -33.56 11.93 -6.28
N ARG A 215 -33.61 11.85 -4.95
CA ARG A 215 -33.81 13.04 -4.09
C ARG A 215 -32.52 13.80 -3.85
N THR A 216 -31.41 13.09 -3.68
CA THR A 216 -30.06 13.67 -3.56
C THR A 216 -29.55 14.17 -4.92
N VAL A 217 -29.91 13.46 -5.99
CA VAL A 217 -29.56 13.77 -7.39
C VAL A 217 -30.24 15.02 -7.93
N ARG A 218 -31.46 15.38 -7.48
CA ARG A 218 -32.11 16.62 -7.91
C ARG A 218 -31.31 17.88 -7.53
N LYS A 219 -30.55 17.85 -6.43
CA LYS A 219 -29.60 18.93 -6.10
C LYS A 219 -28.37 18.91 -7.00
N TRP A 220 -27.92 17.73 -7.42
CA TRP A 220 -26.75 17.56 -8.28
C TRP A 220 -27.04 17.87 -9.76
N ALA A 221 -28.30 17.72 -10.19
CA ALA A 221 -28.74 17.91 -11.58
C ALA A 221 -28.65 19.36 -12.09
N ASP A 222 -28.52 20.35 -11.19
CA ASP A 222 -28.33 21.76 -11.55
C ASP A 222 -26.82 22.12 -11.74
N GLY A 223 -25.89 21.16 -11.54
CA GLY A 223 -24.44 21.34 -11.66
C GLY A 223 -23.74 20.22 -12.43
N LYS A 224 -22.51 20.46 -12.91
CA LYS A 224 -21.70 19.42 -13.57
C LYS A 224 -21.12 18.47 -12.52
N VAL A 225 -21.56 17.22 -12.54
CA VAL A 225 -21.01 16.16 -11.68
C VAL A 225 -19.93 15.39 -12.41
N TYR A 226 -18.82 15.15 -11.71
CA TYR A 226 -17.73 14.31 -12.19
C TYR A 226 -17.67 13.00 -11.42
N ARG A 227 -17.36 11.91 -12.11
CA ARG A 227 -17.09 10.60 -11.52
C ARG A 227 -15.59 10.35 -11.54
N PHE A 228 -15.09 9.80 -10.44
CA PHE A 228 -13.74 9.29 -10.35
C PHE A 228 -13.72 7.83 -9.93
N GLY A 229 -13.10 6.97 -10.75
CA GLY A 229 -13.03 5.53 -10.50
C GLY A 229 -14.34 4.79 -10.78
N GLY A 230 -14.54 3.68 -10.08
CA GLY A 230 -15.65 2.75 -10.30
C GLY A 230 -15.53 1.53 -9.38
N PHE A 231 -16.66 0.89 -9.08
CA PHE A 231 -16.65 -0.41 -8.41
C PHE A 231 -16.17 -1.47 -9.39
N SER A 232 -15.15 -2.22 -9.01
CA SER A 232 -14.53 -3.28 -9.81
C SER A 232 -14.30 -4.53 -8.98
N ASP A 233 -13.89 -5.59 -9.67
CA ASP A 233 -13.49 -6.86 -9.08
C ASP A 233 -12.03 -6.89 -8.58
N ASP A 234 -11.38 -5.74 -8.47
CA ASP A 234 -10.07 -5.67 -7.84
C ASP A 234 -10.19 -5.85 -6.30
N PRO A 235 -9.13 -6.29 -5.61
CA PRO A 235 -9.12 -6.42 -4.14
C PRO A 235 -9.53 -5.14 -3.40
N VAL A 236 -9.23 -4.00 -4.03
CA VAL A 236 -9.62 -2.66 -3.59
C VAL A 236 -10.24 -1.95 -4.79
N SER A 237 -11.44 -1.41 -4.62
CA SER A 237 -12.05 -0.51 -5.60
C SER A 237 -12.62 0.72 -4.91
N ARG A 238 -12.67 1.84 -5.63
CA ARG A 238 -13.17 3.11 -5.11
C ARG A 238 -13.93 3.84 -6.20
N CYS A 239 -15.06 4.41 -5.84
CA CYS A 239 -15.81 5.32 -6.70
C CYS A 239 -16.16 6.58 -5.93
N SER A 240 -15.90 7.73 -6.54
CA SER A 240 -16.19 9.05 -5.96
C SER A 240 -17.01 9.89 -6.93
N ALA A 241 -17.95 10.66 -6.39
CA ALA A 241 -18.69 11.70 -7.09
C ALA A 241 -18.19 13.06 -6.61
N LEU A 242 -17.91 13.97 -7.54
CA LEU A 242 -17.28 15.26 -7.30
C LEU A 242 -18.15 16.38 -7.90
N GLU A 243 -18.22 17.54 -7.24
CA GLU A 243 -18.73 18.77 -7.85
C GLU A 243 -17.67 19.39 -8.79
N GLU A 244 -18.08 20.33 -9.64
CA GLU A 244 -17.15 21.14 -10.43
C GLU A 244 -16.25 21.96 -9.49
N GLY A 245 -14.94 21.78 -9.58
CA GLY A 245 -13.98 22.47 -8.71
C GLY A 245 -13.62 21.72 -7.42
N ASP A 246 -14.32 20.65 -7.08
CA ASP A 246 -13.88 19.74 -6.02
C ASP A 246 -12.56 19.08 -6.42
N ASP A 247 -11.61 19.06 -5.48
CA ASP A 247 -10.43 18.26 -5.66
C ASP A 247 -10.74 16.77 -5.41
N ALA A 248 -10.08 15.89 -6.15
CA ALA A 248 -10.18 14.46 -5.93
C ALA A 248 -9.55 14.02 -4.59
N LEU A 249 -9.11 14.97 -3.74
CA LEU A 249 -8.23 14.72 -2.60
C LEU A 249 -9.02 14.59 -1.29
N ASP A 250 -10.14 15.32 -1.15
CA ASP A 250 -10.79 15.51 0.16
C ASP A 250 -12.26 15.04 0.28
N LEU A 251 -12.73 14.18 -0.64
CA LEU A 251 -13.93 13.31 -0.57
C LEU A 251 -15.13 13.70 -1.46
N GLY A 252 -15.15 14.89 -2.05
CA GLY A 252 -16.21 15.38 -2.95
C GLY A 252 -17.63 15.29 -2.35
N LEU A 253 -18.65 15.13 -3.20
CA LEU A 253 -20.02 14.83 -2.80
C LEU A 253 -20.11 13.54 -1.99
N PHE A 254 -19.51 12.48 -2.54
CA PHE A 254 -19.30 11.24 -1.80
C PHE A 254 -18.14 10.44 -2.38
N SER A 255 -17.61 9.54 -1.55
CA SER A 255 -16.63 8.55 -1.92
C SER A 255 -16.92 7.23 -1.23
N ALA A 256 -16.94 6.14 -1.99
CA ALA A 256 -17.13 4.78 -1.49
C ALA A 256 -15.90 3.92 -1.80
N LEU A 257 -15.28 3.37 -0.75
CA LEU A 257 -14.19 2.40 -0.82
C LEU A 257 -14.75 1.01 -0.55
N VAL A 258 -14.43 0.05 -1.41
CA VAL A 258 -14.84 -1.35 -1.29
C VAL A 258 -13.58 -2.21 -1.21
N LEU A 259 -13.47 -2.98 -0.12
CA LEU A 259 -12.41 -3.96 0.10
C LEU A 259 -13.00 -5.36 -0.02
N ARG A 260 -12.30 -6.25 -0.73
CA ARG A 260 -12.78 -7.62 -0.93
C ARG A 260 -12.57 -8.55 0.24
N ASP A 261 -11.58 -8.27 1.09
CA ASP A 261 -11.21 -9.17 2.17
C ASP A 261 -11.00 -8.45 3.50
N ARG A 262 -11.19 -9.22 4.57
CA ARG A 262 -11.11 -8.73 5.94
C ARG A 262 -9.69 -8.31 6.32
N ALA A 263 -8.68 -9.02 5.81
CA ALA A 263 -7.29 -8.77 6.15
C ALA A 263 -6.79 -7.43 5.57
N THR A 264 -7.35 -7.00 4.44
CA THR A 264 -7.16 -5.67 3.88
C THR A 264 -7.87 -4.64 4.76
N LEU A 265 -9.12 -4.86 5.19
CA LEU A 265 -9.80 -3.96 6.13
C LEU A 265 -9.04 -3.79 7.44
N ASP A 266 -8.57 -4.89 8.04
CA ASP A 266 -7.84 -4.88 9.31
C ASP A 266 -6.51 -4.13 9.18
N ALA A 267 -6.00 -3.94 7.95
CA ALA A 267 -4.86 -3.07 7.69
C ALA A 267 -5.15 -1.57 7.89
N PHE A 268 -6.42 -1.15 7.79
CA PHE A 268 -6.80 0.26 7.66
C PHE A 268 -7.81 0.77 8.68
N SER A 269 -8.70 -0.08 9.20
CA SER A 269 -9.80 0.38 10.05
C SER A 269 -9.52 0.08 11.53
N PRO A 270 -9.37 1.11 12.38
CA PRO A 270 -9.15 0.92 13.81
C PRO A 270 -10.38 0.37 14.55
N THR A 271 -11.59 0.62 14.04
CA THR A 271 -12.86 0.15 14.60
C THR A 271 -13.42 -1.08 13.87
N GLY A 272 -12.87 -1.42 12.70
CA GLY A 272 -13.19 -2.61 11.92
C GLY A 272 -14.57 -2.55 11.25
N VAL A 273 -15.41 -3.55 11.55
CA VAL A 273 -16.77 -3.68 10.99
C VAL A 273 -17.77 -3.33 12.07
N ARG A 274 -18.66 -2.37 11.78
CA ARG A 274 -19.70 -1.93 12.72
C ARG A 274 -21.08 -2.49 12.40
N ALA A 275 -21.35 -2.78 11.14
CA ALA A 275 -22.59 -3.38 10.68
C ALA A 275 -22.28 -4.58 9.78
N ARG A 276 -23.01 -5.68 9.97
CA ARG A 276 -22.96 -6.86 9.11
C ARG A 276 -24.34 -7.04 8.49
N VAL A 277 -24.39 -7.04 7.16
CA VAL A 277 -25.62 -7.12 6.39
C VAL A 277 -25.55 -8.36 5.51
N GLN A 278 -26.56 -9.20 5.60
CA GLN A 278 -26.67 -10.41 4.79
C GLN A 278 -27.17 -10.06 3.39
N VAL A 279 -26.44 -10.54 2.39
CA VAL A 279 -26.77 -10.39 0.97
C VAL A 279 -27.34 -11.71 0.46
N SER A 280 -28.44 -11.62 -0.27
CA SER A 280 -29.06 -12.76 -0.96
C SER A 280 -29.42 -12.32 -2.37
N SER A 281 -29.03 -13.12 -3.37
CA SER A 281 -29.35 -12.86 -4.78
C SER A 281 -30.85 -12.83 -5.07
N ALA A 282 -31.69 -13.45 -4.22
CA ALA A 282 -33.12 -13.58 -4.43
C ALA A 282 -33.96 -12.45 -3.79
N ARG A 283 -33.36 -11.54 -3.01
CA ARG A 283 -34.12 -10.54 -2.23
C ARG A 283 -33.40 -9.19 -2.17
N PRO A 284 -34.15 -8.07 -2.16
CA PRO A 284 -33.57 -6.75 -1.92
C PRO A 284 -32.80 -6.70 -0.60
N LEU A 285 -31.72 -5.91 -0.60
CA LEU A 285 -30.89 -5.71 0.59
C LEU A 285 -31.71 -5.07 1.73
N LYS A 286 -31.81 -5.76 2.86
CA LYS A 286 -32.52 -5.27 4.05
C LYS A 286 -31.56 -4.47 4.92
N LEU A 287 -31.76 -3.16 4.97
CA LEU A 287 -30.93 -2.22 5.72
C LEU A 287 -31.75 -1.53 6.81
N THR A 288 -31.24 -1.54 8.04
CA THR A 288 -31.82 -0.82 9.19
C THR A 288 -31.17 0.55 9.36
N ASP A 289 -31.79 1.43 10.14
CA ASP A 289 -31.21 2.75 10.47
C ASP A 289 -29.85 2.62 11.17
N LYS A 290 -29.66 1.54 11.93
CA LYS A 290 -28.37 1.25 12.59
C LYS A 290 -27.27 0.95 11.57
N ASP A 291 -27.59 0.25 10.48
CA ASP A 291 -26.63 -0.07 9.41
C ASP A 291 -26.23 1.18 8.63
N LEU A 292 -27.12 2.16 8.55
CA LEU A 292 -26.99 3.39 7.78
C LEU A 292 -26.45 4.58 8.57
N ARG A 293 -26.19 4.41 9.87
CA ARG A 293 -25.61 5.46 10.71
C ARG A 293 -24.28 5.96 10.14
N PHE A 294 -24.06 7.26 10.25
CA PHE A 294 -22.77 7.88 9.96
C PHE A 294 -21.69 7.28 10.85
N ASP A 295 -20.64 6.78 10.20
CA ASP A 295 -19.43 6.32 10.85
C ASP A 295 -18.26 6.63 9.93
N ARG A 296 -17.35 7.45 10.44
CA ARG A 296 -16.19 7.93 9.68
C ARG A 296 -15.08 6.88 9.58
N ASP A 297 -15.06 5.89 10.48
CA ASP A 297 -13.89 5.03 10.67
C ASP A 297 -14.20 3.52 10.55
N ALA A 298 -15.48 3.12 10.47
CA ALA A 298 -15.89 1.71 10.39
C ALA A 298 -16.57 1.34 9.09
N ALA A 299 -16.22 0.17 8.55
CA ALA A 299 -16.87 -0.40 7.38
C ALA A 299 -18.19 -1.09 7.73
N THR A 300 -19.06 -1.19 6.73
CA THR A 300 -20.17 -2.15 6.70
C THR A 300 -19.71 -3.40 5.96
N ALA A 301 -19.84 -4.57 6.58
CA ALA A 301 -19.63 -5.85 5.92
C ALA A 301 -20.93 -6.28 5.23
N LEU A 302 -20.83 -6.54 3.93
CA LEU A 302 -21.81 -7.26 3.14
C LEU A 302 -21.33 -8.71 3.07
N GLU A 303 -22.14 -9.66 3.53
CA GLU A 303 -21.77 -11.08 3.61
C GLU A 303 -22.85 -11.90 2.88
N CYS A 304 -22.46 -12.79 1.97
CA CYS A 304 -23.45 -13.66 1.32
C CYS A 304 -24.06 -14.63 2.34
N ALA A 305 -25.40 -14.75 2.36
CA ALA A 305 -26.12 -15.58 3.33
C ALA A 305 -25.74 -17.08 3.31
N HIS A 306 -25.32 -17.58 2.15
CA HIS A 306 -24.93 -18.99 1.95
C HIS A 306 -23.52 -19.14 1.37
N GLY A 307 -22.80 -18.02 1.19
CA GLY A 307 -21.52 -17.98 0.49
C GLY A 307 -20.36 -17.61 1.41
N ARG A 308 -19.14 -17.76 0.91
CA ARG A 308 -17.91 -17.28 1.58
C ARG A 308 -17.53 -15.86 1.16
N GLU A 309 -18.26 -15.27 0.22
CA GLU A 309 -17.94 -13.94 -0.25
C GLU A 309 -18.36 -12.87 0.75
N SER A 310 -17.47 -11.91 0.95
CA SER A 310 -17.73 -10.71 1.71
C SER A 310 -17.21 -9.50 0.96
N ARG A 311 -17.79 -8.34 1.23
CA ARG A 311 -17.26 -7.04 0.83
C ARG A 311 -17.33 -6.11 2.03
N TYR A 312 -16.29 -5.32 2.24
CA TYR A 312 -16.22 -4.33 3.30
C TYR A 312 -16.30 -2.96 2.68
N VAL A 313 -17.40 -2.27 2.94
CA VAL A 313 -17.76 -1.02 2.26
C VAL A 313 -17.63 0.13 3.25
N HIS A 314 -16.81 1.11 2.89
CA HIS A 314 -16.64 2.34 3.64
C HIS A 314 -17.15 3.52 2.82
N VAL A 315 -18.11 4.27 3.36
CA VAL A 315 -18.78 5.36 2.66
C VAL A 315 -18.48 6.66 3.37
N PHE A 316 -18.00 7.64 2.61
CA PHE A 316 -17.86 9.02 3.03
C PHE A 316 -18.81 9.83 2.18
N ALA A 317 -19.63 10.67 2.80
CA ALA A 317 -20.44 11.62 2.07
C ALA A 317 -20.53 12.92 2.85
N THR A 318 -20.61 14.01 2.12
CA THR A 318 -20.97 15.31 2.68
C THR A 318 -22.50 15.39 2.81
N GLY A 319 -23.00 16.22 3.71
CA GLY A 319 -24.43 16.46 3.88
C GLY A 319 -24.98 16.09 5.26
N SER A 320 -26.31 16.14 5.39
CA SER A 320 -27.02 15.78 6.61
C SER A 320 -27.09 14.26 6.82
N ASP A 321 -27.35 13.82 8.06
CA ASP A 321 -27.50 12.39 8.37
C ASP A 321 -28.48 11.64 7.44
N PRO A 322 -29.66 12.19 7.07
CA PRO A 322 -30.54 11.55 6.10
C PRO A 322 -29.94 11.42 4.69
N GLN A 323 -29.16 12.41 4.25
CA GLN A 323 -28.49 12.37 2.94
C GLN A 323 -27.39 11.30 2.94
N TYR A 324 -26.58 11.27 4.00
CA TYR A 324 -25.57 10.22 4.18
C TYR A 324 -26.21 8.83 4.20
N ALA A 325 -27.29 8.63 4.97
CA ALA A 325 -27.98 7.34 5.06
C ALA A 325 -28.55 6.89 3.70
N ALA A 326 -29.07 7.83 2.90
CA ALA A 326 -29.56 7.54 1.55
C ALA A 326 -28.42 7.14 0.60
N ILE A 327 -27.30 7.88 0.59
CA ILE A 327 -26.11 7.55 -0.21
C ILE A 327 -25.55 6.19 0.21
N LYS A 328 -25.36 5.96 1.52
CA LYS A 328 -24.85 4.69 2.05
C LYS A 328 -25.77 3.53 1.66
N ARG A 329 -27.09 3.68 1.75
CA ARG A 329 -28.06 2.66 1.31
C ARG A 329 -27.87 2.31 -0.16
N ALA A 330 -27.79 3.32 -1.02
CA ALA A 330 -27.64 3.12 -2.45
C ALA A 330 -26.27 2.49 -2.81
N VAL A 331 -25.18 2.89 -2.14
CA VAL A 331 -23.86 2.29 -2.32
C VAL A 331 -23.87 0.82 -1.90
N LEU A 332 -24.38 0.51 -0.71
CA LEU A 332 -24.43 -0.87 -0.20
C LEU A 332 -25.26 -1.77 -1.11
N THR A 333 -26.39 -1.27 -1.59
CA THR A 333 -27.24 -1.99 -2.55
C THR A 333 -26.47 -2.25 -3.85
N LYS A 334 -25.84 -1.21 -4.42
CA LYS A 334 -25.05 -1.34 -5.66
C LYS A 334 -23.92 -2.35 -5.54
N VAL A 335 -23.18 -2.36 -4.42
CA VAL A 335 -22.11 -3.32 -4.18
C VAL A 335 -22.68 -4.73 -3.99
N ALA A 336 -23.76 -4.87 -3.25
CA ALA A 336 -24.44 -6.16 -3.06
C ALA A 336 -24.90 -6.77 -4.39
N ASP A 337 -25.42 -5.97 -5.33
CA ASP A 337 -25.84 -6.42 -6.66
C ASP A 337 -24.69 -6.97 -7.52
N THR A 338 -23.43 -6.59 -7.20
CA THR A 338 -22.23 -7.10 -7.88
C THR A 338 -21.62 -8.33 -7.19
N MET A 339 -22.14 -8.73 -6.03
CA MET A 339 -21.68 -9.93 -5.33
C MET A 339 -22.38 -11.16 -5.91
N ASP A 340 -21.62 -12.20 -6.26
CA ASP A 340 -22.16 -13.47 -6.74
C ASP A 340 -22.67 -14.33 -5.57
N CYS A 341 -23.68 -13.84 -4.86
CA CYS A 341 -24.31 -14.51 -3.70
C CYS A 341 -25.39 -15.52 -4.14
N ARG A 342 -25.06 -16.39 -5.08
CA ARG A 342 -25.95 -17.48 -5.56
C ARG A 342 -26.00 -18.66 -4.60
#